data_AF-A0A4Y9RC51-F1
#
_entry.id   AF-A0A4Y9RC51-F1
#
_cell.length_a   1.000
_cell.length_b   1.000
_cell.length_c   1.000
_cell.angle_alpha   90.00
_cell.angle_beta   90.00
_cell.angle_gamma   90.00
#
_symmetry.space_group_name_H-M   'P 1'
#
loop_
_entity.id
_entity.type
_entity.pdbx_description
1 polymer ?
#
loop_
_entity_poly.entity_id
_entity_poly.type
_entity_poly.pdbx_seq_one_letter_code
_entity_poly.pdbx_strand_id
1 'polypeptide(L)'
;MARLRVLLVGGGSLGDEQAADPAISARCLSLAHGLRRLGHDARCLSQWTFDQAADRLLGFDIYGFHRPTLTTAFSRAYHDLEPKAAATVDFDDFSFDMRRMAQDELPPCFSTLDQAARCAEALSLFTRGTFASKDQLARAVEIAPGLQGVVLPGDLSARAGEWLELATGR
;
A
#
# COMPACT_ATOMS: atom_id res chain seq x y z
N MET A 1 -5.30 -6.18 -23.36
CA MET A 1 -4.36 -5.41 -22.51
C MET A 1 -3.00 -6.10 -22.51
N ALA A 2 -1.91 -5.35 -22.39
CA ALA A 2 -0.59 -5.94 -22.17
C ALA A 2 -0.55 -6.62 -20.78
N ARG A 3 0.17 -7.74 -20.67
CA ARG A 3 0.38 -8.42 -19.39
C ARG A 3 1.40 -7.64 -18.55
N LEU A 4 0.93 -7.02 -17.46
CA LEU A 4 1.75 -6.29 -16.51
C LEU A 4 2.28 -7.19 -15.39
N ARG A 5 3.45 -6.84 -14.87
CA ARG A 5 4.06 -7.39 -13.66
C ARG A 5 3.80 -6.42 -12.51
N VAL A 6 3.12 -6.88 -11.48
CA VAL A 6 2.70 -6.08 -10.32
C VAL A 6 3.30 -6.67 -9.06
N LEU A 7 3.96 -5.83 -8.26
CA LEU A 7 4.39 -6.19 -6.92
C LEU A 7 3.51 -5.48 -5.89
N LEU A 8 2.86 -6.24 -5.02
CA LEU A 8 2.09 -5.75 -3.88
C LEU A 8 2.90 -5.97 -2.60
N VAL A 9 3.02 -4.93 -1.80
CA VAL A 9 3.81 -4.90 -0.56
C VAL A 9 2.90 -4.55 0.59
N GLY A 10 2.72 -5.45 1.56
CA GLY A 10 1.88 -5.21 2.74
C GLY A 10 2.72 -4.80 3.95
N GLY A 11 2.27 -3.81 4.72
CA GLY A 11 2.96 -3.28 5.92
C GLY A 11 3.17 -4.28 7.08
N GLY A 12 2.68 -5.52 6.98
CA GLY A 12 2.80 -6.59 7.98
C GLY A 12 3.55 -7.82 7.46
N SER A 13 3.86 -8.79 8.34
CA SER A 13 4.47 -10.07 7.92
C SER A 13 3.51 -10.85 7.02
N LEU A 14 3.98 -11.21 5.83
CA LEU A 14 3.29 -12.03 4.84
C LEU A 14 3.92 -13.43 4.76
N GLY A 15 4.70 -13.81 5.78
CA GLY A 15 5.41 -15.09 5.89
C GLY A 15 5.17 -15.77 7.24
N ASP A 16 4.96 -17.08 7.15
CA ASP A 16 4.51 -18.06 8.15
C ASP A 16 2.99 -18.04 8.44
N GLU A 17 2.40 -19.24 8.56
CA GLU A 17 0.96 -19.55 8.69
C GLU A 17 0.23 -18.84 9.86
N GLN A 18 0.89 -17.92 10.54
CA GLN A 18 0.34 -16.94 11.46
C GLN A 18 0.63 -15.54 10.92
N ALA A 19 -0.19 -15.07 9.97
CA ALA A 19 -0.24 -13.66 9.62
C ALA A 19 -0.46 -12.84 10.90
N ALA A 20 0.52 -12.02 11.28
CA ALA A 20 0.41 -11.14 12.44
C ALA A 20 -0.69 -10.06 12.25
N ASP A 21 -1.13 -9.83 11.01
CA ASP A 21 -2.34 -9.07 10.68
C ASP A 21 -3.09 -9.74 9.49
N PRO A 22 -4.22 -10.43 9.75
CA PRO A 22 -5.05 -11.05 8.72
C PRO A 22 -5.62 -10.06 7.70
N ALA A 23 -5.84 -8.79 8.07
CA ALA A 23 -6.43 -7.78 7.19
C ALA A 23 -5.43 -7.32 6.10
N ILE A 24 -4.17 -7.09 6.50
CA ILE A 24 -3.06 -6.78 5.57
C ILE A 24 -2.88 -7.91 4.55
N SER A 25 -2.93 -9.15 5.03
CA SER A 25 -2.83 -10.34 4.16
C SER A 25 -4.03 -10.44 3.22
N ALA A 26 -5.25 -10.25 3.71
CA ALA A 26 -6.46 -10.39 2.90
C ALA A 26 -6.55 -9.35 1.77
N ARG A 27 -6.19 -8.09 2.03
CA ARG A 27 -6.33 -7.02 1.04
C ARG A 27 -5.29 -7.11 -0.09
N CYS A 28 -4.02 -7.34 0.24
CA CYS A 28 -2.99 -7.59 -0.79
C CYS A 28 -3.26 -8.88 -1.58
N LEU A 29 -3.62 -9.97 -0.91
CA LEU A 29 -3.86 -11.26 -1.58
C LEU A 29 -5.11 -11.22 -2.47
N SER A 30 -6.19 -10.57 -2.03
CA SER A 30 -7.39 -10.41 -2.85
C SER A 30 -7.13 -9.58 -4.10
N LEU A 31 -6.39 -8.46 -3.96
CA LEU A 31 -6.00 -7.66 -5.12
C LEU A 31 -5.11 -8.46 -6.08
N ALA A 32 -4.09 -9.18 -5.59
CA ALA A 32 -3.26 -10.03 -6.45
C ALA A 32 -4.07 -11.11 -7.16
N HIS A 33 -5.03 -11.73 -6.48
CA HIS A 33 -5.94 -12.70 -7.08
C HIS A 33 -6.77 -12.05 -8.21
N GLY A 34 -7.34 -10.87 -7.98
CA GLY A 34 -8.07 -10.12 -9.00
C GLY A 34 -7.21 -9.77 -10.22
N LEU A 35 -5.99 -9.27 -9.99
CA LEU A 35 -5.05 -8.94 -11.07
C LEU A 35 -4.65 -10.17 -11.89
N ARG A 36 -4.42 -11.32 -11.25
CA ARG A 36 -4.14 -12.59 -11.95
C ARG A 36 -5.33 -13.05 -12.80
N ARG A 37 -6.57 -12.87 -12.31
CA ARG A 37 -7.79 -13.16 -13.09
C ARG A 37 -7.93 -12.26 -14.32
N LEU A 38 -7.39 -11.04 -14.27
CA LEU A 38 -7.30 -10.14 -15.42
C LEU A 38 -6.13 -10.45 -16.37
N GLY A 39 -5.32 -11.47 -16.08
CA GLY A 39 -4.22 -11.92 -16.93
C GLY A 39 -2.85 -11.29 -16.62
N HIS A 40 -2.70 -10.62 -15.47
CA HIS A 40 -1.44 -10.00 -15.03
C HIS A 40 -0.59 -10.95 -14.16
N ASP A 41 0.72 -10.72 -14.09
CA ASP A 41 1.61 -11.37 -13.12
C ASP A 41 1.67 -10.53 -11.84
N ALA A 42 0.89 -10.93 -10.82
CA ALA A 42 0.87 -10.22 -9.54
C ALA A 42 1.53 -11.05 -8.44
N ARG A 43 2.39 -10.42 -7.63
CA ARG A 43 3.08 -11.03 -6.48
C ARG A 43 2.83 -10.23 -5.22
N CYS A 44 2.86 -10.88 -4.06
CA CYS A 44 2.70 -10.26 -2.75
C CYS A 44 3.90 -10.57 -1.88
N LEU A 45 4.38 -9.60 -1.10
CA LEU A 45 5.38 -9.81 -0.05
C LEU A 45 5.23 -8.78 1.05
N SER A 46 5.78 -9.06 2.24
CA SER A 46 5.75 -8.12 3.35
C SER A 46 6.68 -6.96 3.10
N GLN A 47 6.40 -5.84 3.75
CA GLN A 47 7.32 -4.71 3.77
C GLN A 47 8.67 -5.10 4.35
N TRP A 48 8.71 -5.98 5.37
CA TRP A 48 9.98 -6.50 5.88
C TRP A 48 10.79 -7.22 4.78
N THR A 49 10.16 -8.11 4.01
CA THR A 49 10.82 -8.80 2.89
C THR A 49 11.21 -7.82 1.78
N PHE A 50 10.39 -6.80 1.53
CA PHE A 50 10.72 -5.73 0.59
C PHE A 50 11.99 -5.01 1.01
N ASP A 51 12.07 -4.55 2.26
CA ASP A 51 13.19 -3.77 2.79
C ASP A 51 14.50 -4.55 2.76
N GLN A 52 14.45 -5.88 2.96
CA GLN A 52 15.65 -6.75 2.90
C GLN A 52 16.12 -7.06 1.47
N ALA A 53 15.25 -6.94 0.47
CA ALA A 53 15.51 -7.39 -0.89
C ALA A 53 15.25 -6.33 -1.97
N ALA A 54 15.05 -5.07 -1.59
CA ALA A 54 14.61 -4.00 -2.47
C ALA A 54 15.45 -3.88 -3.75
N ASP A 55 16.77 -3.92 -3.62
CA ASP A 55 17.72 -3.83 -4.73
C ASP A 55 17.54 -4.95 -5.79
N ARG A 56 16.93 -6.07 -5.40
CA ARG A 56 16.67 -7.25 -6.24
C ARG A 56 15.23 -7.34 -6.72
N LEU A 57 14.35 -6.50 -6.20
CA LEU A 57 12.92 -6.45 -6.53
C LEU A 57 12.61 -5.35 -7.56
N LEU A 58 13.62 -4.97 -8.34
CA LEU A 58 13.49 -4.05 -9.47
C LEU A 58 12.92 -4.78 -10.70
N GLY A 59 12.13 -4.07 -11.50
CA GLY A 59 11.62 -4.56 -12.78
C GLY A 59 10.17 -5.04 -12.75
N PHE A 60 9.36 -4.63 -11.78
CA PHE A 60 7.91 -4.67 -11.95
C PHE A 60 7.44 -3.41 -12.68
N ASP A 61 6.30 -3.49 -13.35
CA ASP A 61 5.72 -2.36 -14.08
C ASP A 61 4.91 -1.47 -13.11
N ILE A 62 4.38 -2.07 -12.03
CA ILE A 62 3.60 -1.40 -10.99
C ILE A 62 3.98 -1.92 -9.60
N TYR A 63 4.10 -1.01 -8.64
CA TYR A 63 4.28 -1.27 -7.22
C TYR A 63 3.08 -0.74 -6.43
N GLY A 64 2.43 -1.62 -5.67
CA GLY A 64 1.33 -1.27 -4.77
C GLY A 64 1.73 -1.46 -3.32
N PHE A 65 1.60 -0.44 -2.50
CA PHE A 65 2.00 -0.48 -1.09
C PHE A 65 0.78 -0.34 -0.18
N HIS A 66 0.45 -1.39 0.56
CA HIS A 66 -0.64 -1.38 1.52
C HIS A 66 -0.13 -1.05 2.92
N ARG A 67 -0.61 0.06 3.49
CA ARG A 67 -0.16 0.64 4.77
C ARG A 67 1.37 0.73 4.89
N PRO A 68 2.09 1.34 3.93
CA PRO A 68 3.54 1.43 4.02
C PRO A 68 3.96 2.24 5.23
N THR A 69 5.00 1.77 5.91
CA THR A 69 5.70 2.51 6.96
C THR A 69 6.99 3.09 6.38
N LEU A 70 7.31 4.35 6.61
CA LEU A 70 8.58 4.90 6.11
C LEU A 70 9.78 4.22 6.82
N THR A 71 10.67 3.61 6.04
CA THR A 71 11.99 3.11 6.49
C THR A 71 13.08 3.66 5.59
N THR A 72 14.34 3.64 6.04
CA THR A 72 15.47 4.05 5.20
C THR A 72 15.60 3.17 3.95
N ALA A 73 15.34 1.87 4.08
CA ALA A 73 15.36 0.94 2.95
C ALA A 73 14.23 1.24 1.95
N PHE A 74 13.00 1.40 2.46
CA PHE A 74 11.84 1.75 1.65
C PHE A 74 12.04 3.07 0.91
N SER A 75 12.51 4.12 1.58
CA SER A 75 12.74 5.44 0.97
C SER A 75 13.75 5.37 -0.19
N ARG A 76 14.87 4.68 0.01
CA ARG A 76 15.88 4.47 -1.06
C ARG A 76 15.27 3.71 -2.24
N ALA A 77 14.60 2.60 -1.97
CA ALA A 77 13.95 1.79 -2.97
C ALA A 77 12.91 2.59 -3.76
N TYR A 78 12.07 3.36 -3.07
CA TYR A 78 11.05 4.19 -3.69
C TYR A 78 11.65 5.20 -4.66
N HIS A 79 12.72 5.91 -4.27
CA HIS A 79 13.41 6.87 -5.15
C HIS A 79 14.01 6.23 -6.41
N ASP A 80 14.47 4.98 -6.33
CA ASP A 80 14.98 4.25 -7.48
C ASP A 80 13.88 3.71 -8.41
N LEU A 81 12.68 3.49 -7.87
CA LEU A 81 11.52 2.89 -8.53
C LEU A 81 10.60 3.92 -9.21
N GLU A 82 10.28 5.01 -8.53
CA GLU A 82 9.31 6.03 -8.97
C GLU A 82 9.53 6.53 -10.41
N PRO A 83 10.77 6.82 -10.88
CA PRO A 83 10.96 7.27 -12.26
C PRO A 83 10.80 6.15 -13.31
N LYS A 84 10.69 4.89 -12.90
CA LYS A 84 10.72 3.72 -13.80
C LYS A 84 9.41 2.92 -13.81
N ALA A 85 8.61 3.03 -12.76
CA ALA A 85 7.42 2.22 -12.56
C ALA A 85 6.33 3.01 -11.85
N ALA A 86 5.07 2.65 -12.10
CA ALA A 86 3.97 3.27 -11.37
C ALA A 86 3.98 2.81 -9.91
N ALA A 87 3.83 3.74 -8.98
CA ALA A 87 3.71 3.46 -7.55
C ALA A 87 2.37 3.97 -7.02
N THR A 88 1.67 3.14 -6.25
CA THR A 88 0.40 3.48 -5.62
C THR A 88 0.36 3.01 -4.18
N VAL A 89 -0.37 3.74 -3.33
CA VAL A 89 -0.57 3.41 -1.93
C VAL A 89 -1.99 2.91 -1.69
N ASP A 90 -2.19 2.06 -0.70
CA ASP A 90 -3.51 1.58 -0.29
C ASP A 90 -3.64 1.60 1.24
N PHE A 91 -4.78 2.08 1.72
CA PHE A 91 -5.15 2.06 3.14
C PHE A 91 -6.60 1.62 3.30
N ASP A 92 -6.85 0.76 4.27
CA ASP A 92 -8.19 0.33 4.72
C ASP A 92 -8.52 0.77 6.15
N ASP A 93 -7.57 1.42 6.83
CA ASP A 93 -7.72 2.01 8.15
C ASP A 93 -7.15 3.45 8.21
N PHE A 94 -7.09 4.02 9.41
CA PHE A 94 -6.50 5.34 9.68
C PHE A 94 -5.08 5.24 10.25
N SER A 95 -4.33 4.19 9.90
CA SER A 95 -2.95 3.99 10.37
C SER A 95 -2.00 5.12 9.97
N PHE A 96 -2.39 6.04 9.09
CA PHE A 96 -1.66 7.25 8.72
C PHE A 96 -2.15 8.52 9.45
N ASP A 97 -3.25 8.48 10.21
CA ASP A 97 -3.80 9.66 10.88
C ASP A 97 -3.45 9.69 12.36
N MET A 98 -2.33 10.37 12.67
CA MET A 98 -1.87 10.57 14.05
C MET A 98 -2.95 11.16 14.97
N ARG A 99 -3.81 12.07 14.47
CA ARG A 99 -4.84 12.72 15.32
C ARG A 99 -5.88 11.72 15.77
N ARG A 100 -6.29 10.83 14.87
CA ARG A 100 -7.27 9.78 15.15
C ARG A 100 -6.67 8.68 16.03
N MET A 101 -5.42 8.30 15.75
CA MET A 101 -4.68 7.34 16.58
C MET A 101 -4.39 7.85 18.00
N ALA A 102 -4.33 9.17 18.21
CA ALA A 102 -4.22 9.77 19.54
C ALA A 102 -5.54 9.76 20.32
N GLN A 103 -6.68 9.68 19.62
CA GLN A 103 -8.03 9.70 20.21
C GLN A 103 -8.54 8.29 20.49
N ASP A 104 -8.19 7.33 19.64
CA ASP A 104 -8.49 5.92 19.85
C ASP A 104 -7.53 5.38 20.93
N GLU A 105 -8.06 4.90 22.07
CA GLU A 105 -7.28 4.24 23.14
C GLU A 105 -6.70 2.89 22.65
N LEU A 106 -5.74 2.96 21.74
CA LEU A 106 -5.19 1.80 21.07
C LEU A 106 -4.24 1.01 21.99
N PRO A 107 -4.18 -0.32 21.82
CA PRO A 107 -3.33 -1.17 22.64
C PRO A 107 -1.84 -0.76 22.55
N PRO A 108 -1.07 -0.88 23.65
CA PRO A 108 0.24 -0.25 23.82
C PRO A 108 1.41 -0.90 23.05
N CYS A 109 1.15 -1.76 22.07
CA CYS A 109 2.22 -2.39 21.29
C CYS A 109 2.65 -1.46 20.15
N PHE A 110 3.87 -0.90 20.28
CA PHE A 110 4.45 0.19 19.48
C PHE A 110 3.81 1.54 19.78
N SER A 111 4.60 2.61 19.84
CA SER A 111 4.04 3.96 19.95
C SER A 111 3.23 4.21 18.69
N THR A 112 1.91 3.99 18.76
CA THR A 112 0.95 4.12 17.67
C THR A 112 1.09 5.44 16.91
N LEU A 113 1.56 6.49 17.61
CA LEU A 113 1.90 7.79 17.03
C LEU A 113 3.15 7.78 16.14
N ASP A 114 4.22 7.08 16.51
CA ASP A 114 5.42 6.95 15.65
C ASP A 114 5.10 6.17 14.38
N GLN A 115 4.36 5.06 14.53
CA GLN A 115 3.93 4.29 13.36
C GLN A 115 3.01 5.13 12.47
N ALA A 116 2.08 5.88 13.05
CA ALA A 116 1.20 6.75 12.28
C ALA A 116 1.96 7.90 11.60
N ALA A 117 2.96 8.48 12.26
CA ALA A 117 3.84 9.48 11.65
C ALA A 117 4.57 8.88 10.43
N ARG A 118 5.14 7.69 10.58
CA ARG A 118 5.87 7.00 9.50
C ARG A 118 4.96 6.56 8.36
N CYS A 119 3.71 6.20 8.63
CA CYS A 119 2.71 5.94 7.60
C CYS A 119 2.30 7.23 6.87
N ALA A 120 2.13 8.35 7.60
CA ALA A 120 1.83 9.65 7.01
C ALA A 120 2.99 10.16 6.13
N GLU A 121 4.23 10.00 6.59
CA GLU A 121 5.42 10.35 5.82
C GLU A 121 5.55 9.47 4.57
N ALA A 122 5.33 8.16 4.68
CA ALA A 122 5.31 7.29 3.51
C ALA A 122 4.21 7.69 2.51
N LEU A 123 2.99 7.97 2.99
CA LEU A 123 1.88 8.44 2.17
C LEU A 123 2.25 9.71 1.38
N SER A 124 3.00 10.63 1.99
CA SER A 124 3.40 11.89 1.34
C SER A 124 4.27 11.72 0.08
N LEU A 125 4.85 10.52 -0.12
CA LEU A 125 5.64 10.21 -1.30
C LEU A 125 4.76 9.88 -2.52
N PHE A 126 3.51 9.46 -2.31
CA PHE A 126 2.66 8.95 -3.37
C PHE A 126 1.77 10.04 -4.00
N THR A 127 1.61 9.95 -5.32
CA THR A 127 0.65 10.77 -6.08
C THR A 127 -0.66 10.04 -6.35
N ARG A 128 -0.73 8.74 -6.07
CA ARG A 128 -1.90 7.89 -6.32
C ARG A 128 -2.17 6.95 -5.16
N GLY A 129 -3.44 6.75 -4.81
CA GLY A 129 -3.79 5.73 -3.81
C GLY A 129 -5.26 5.31 -3.73
N THR A 130 -5.50 4.20 -3.04
CA THR A 130 -6.83 3.64 -2.80
C THR A 130 -7.16 3.62 -1.31
N PHE A 131 -8.41 3.92 -0.98
CA PHE A 131 -8.87 4.07 0.41
C PHE A 131 -10.16 3.27 0.63
N ALA A 132 -10.38 2.69 1.80
CA ALA A 132 -11.62 1.97 2.08
C ALA A 132 -12.83 2.90 2.31
N SER A 133 -12.63 4.18 2.64
CA SER A 133 -13.72 5.14 2.83
C SER A 133 -13.41 6.55 2.29
N LYS A 134 -14.47 7.36 2.13
CA LYS A 134 -14.35 8.77 1.74
C LYS A 134 -13.61 9.59 2.80
N ASP A 135 -13.84 9.29 4.08
CA ASP A 135 -13.18 9.99 5.19
C ASP A 135 -11.68 9.72 5.21
N GLN A 136 -11.27 8.48 4.92
CA GLN A 136 -9.85 8.12 4.77
C GLN A 136 -9.21 8.88 3.62
N LEU A 137 -9.86 8.89 2.44
CA LEU A 137 -9.36 9.63 1.29
C LEU A 137 -9.24 11.14 1.58
N ALA A 138 -10.27 11.74 2.19
CA ALA A 138 -10.24 13.16 2.54
C ALA A 138 -9.04 13.47 3.45
N ARG A 139 -8.81 12.64 4.46
CA ARG A 139 -7.68 12.82 5.38
C ARG A 139 -6.33 12.59 4.70
N ALA A 140 -6.23 11.64 3.79
CA ALA A 140 -5.02 11.37 3.05
C ALA A 140 -4.65 12.55 2.12
N VAL A 141 -5.64 13.19 1.50
CA VAL A 141 -5.43 14.40 0.68
C VAL A 141 -4.98 15.59 1.53
N GLU A 142 -5.43 15.71 2.78
CA GLU A 142 -4.89 16.74 3.69
C GLU A 142 -3.40 16.54 3.99
N ILE A 143 -2.94 15.29 4.07
CA ILE A 143 -1.53 14.94 4.33
C ILE A 143 -0.70 15.05 3.06
N ALA A 144 -1.26 14.64 1.91
CA ALA A 144 -0.64 14.67 0.60
C ALA A 144 -1.53 15.42 -0.40
N PRO A 145 -1.46 16.77 -0.48
CA PRO A 145 -2.36 17.58 -1.31
C PRO A 145 -2.34 17.29 -2.82
N GLY A 146 -1.31 16.61 -3.32
CA GLY A 146 -1.20 16.17 -4.72
C GLY A 146 -1.75 14.77 -4.98
N LEU A 147 -2.27 14.08 -3.96
CA LEU A 147 -2.73 12.71 -4.06
C LEU A 147 -4.04 12.61 -4.85
N GLN A 148 -4.02 11.80 -5.91
CA GLN A 148 -5.22 11.33 -6.59
C GLN A 148 -5.65 10.00 -5.97
N GLY A 149 -6.87 9.92 -5.44
CA GLY A 149 -7.33 8.67 -4.86
C GLY A 149 -8.76 8.30 -5.16
N VAL A 150 -9.04 7.00 -5.05
CA VAL A 150 -10.38 6.43 -5.21
C VAL A 150 -10.74 5.58 -4.00
N VAL A 151 -12.04 5.47 -3.75
CA VAL A 151 -12.57 4.68 -2.63
C VAL A 151 -12.86 3.26 -3.11
N LEU A 152 -12.07 2.29 -2.64
CA LEU A 152 -12.23 0.86 -2.90
C LEU A 152 -12.43 0.11 -1.56
N PRO A 153 -13.68 -0.03 -1.08
CA PRO A 153 -13.94 -0.71 0.18
C PRO A 153 -13.80 -2.23 0.06
N GLY A 154 -13.45 -2.89 1.16
CA GLY A 154 -13.53 -4.35 1.29
C GLY A 154 -12.54 -5.14 0.42
N ASP A 155 -13.02 -6.25 -0.13
CA ASP A 155 -12.27 -7.17 -1.00
C ASP A 155 -11.95 -6.50 -2.35
N LEU A 156 -10.66 -6.47 -2.70
CA LEU A 156 -10.19 -5.82 -3.92
C LEU A 156 -10.16 -6.74 -5.15
N SER A 157 -10.45 -8.03 -5.01
CA SER A 157 -10.38 -8.98 -6.13
C SER A 157 -11.35 -8.63 -7.26
N ALA A 158 -12.55 -8.13 -6.93
CA ALA A 158 -13.53 -7.70 -7.93
C ALA A 158 -13.25 -6.28 -8.47
N ARG A 159 -12.43 -5.52 -7.75
CA ARG A 159 -12.10 -4.10 -8.02
C ARG A 159 -10.70 -3.93 -8.61
N ALA A 160 -10.03 -5.03 -8.96
CA ALA A 160 -8.66 -5.01 -9.46
C ALA A 160 -8.48 -4.22 -10.76
N GLY A 161 -9.52 -4.13 -11.60
CA GLY A 161 -9.51 -3.30 -12.81
C GLY A 161 -9.45 -1.82 -12.47
N GLU A 162 -10.30 -1.36 -11.55
CA GLU A 162 -10.33 0.04 -11.10
C GLU A 162 -9.04 0.44 -10.37
N TRP A 163 -8.49 -0.48 -9.56
CA TRP A 163 -7.18 -0.27 -8.95
C TRP A 163 -6.08 -0.09 -10.01
N LEU A 164 -6.15 -0.87 -11.09
CA LEU A 164 -5.16 -0.84 -12.18
C LEU A 164 -5.30 0.42 -13.06
N GLU A 165 -6.51 0.87 -13.33
CA GLU A 165 -6.82 2.14 -14.00
C GLU A 165 -6.19 3.31 -13.22
N LEU A 166 -6.45 3.38 -11.91
CA LEU A 166 -5.77 4.36 -11.05
C LEU A 166 -4.25 4.22 -11.14
N ALA A 167 -3.71 3.01 -10.89
CA ALA A 167 -2.26 2.80 -10.85
C ALA A 167 -1.57 3.23 -12.15
N THR A 168 -2.21 3.00 -13.30
CA THR A 168 -1.66 3.35 -14.63
C THR A 168 -2.03 4.74 -15.12
N GLY A 169 -2.99 5.42 -14.49
CA GLY A 169 -3.47 6.75 -14.90
C GLY A 169 -4.27 6.70 -16.19
N ARG A 170 -5.02 5.61 -16.40
CA ARG A 170 -5.87 5.37 -17.58
C ARG A 170 -7.33 5.32 -17.20
#